data_AF-A0A526YJI7-F1
#
_entry.id   AF-A0A526YJI7-F1
#
_cell.length_a   1.000
_cell.length_b   1.000
_cell.length_c   1.000
_cell.angle_alpha   90.00
_cell.angle_beta   90.00
_cell.angle_gamma   90.00
#
_symmetry.space_group_name_H-M   'P 1'
#
loop_
_entity.id
_entity.type
_entity.pdbx_description
1 polymer ?
#
loop_
_entity_poly.entity_id
_entity_poly.type
_entity_poly.pdbx_seq_one_letter_code
_entity_poly.pdbx_strand_id
1 'polypeptide(L)' 'MVKFSGGVKAHLHVSWLDPVKVRQVTVVGSEGMLVFDDVLPAEKVRVYDKCFKPTTTNGDSYADFVSAYHHGDVHI' A
#
# COMPACT_ATOMS: atom_id res chain seq x y z
N MET A 1 -3.55 13.15 -9.47
CA MET A 1 -2.54 12.86 -8.43
C MET A 1 -2.35 14.13 -7.61
N VAL A 2 -2.48 14.04 -6.29
CA VAL A 2 -2.28 15.14 -5.34
C VAL A 2 -0.95 14.93 -4.62
N LYS A 3 -0.22 16.02 -4.33
CA LYS A 3 1.04 16.01 -3.57
C LYS A 3 0.88 16.89 -2.33
N PHE A 4 1.22 16.39 -1.16
CA PHE A 4 1.15 17.12 0.10
C PHE A 4 2.52 17.70 0.49
N SER A 5 2.51 18.78 1.28
CA SER A 5 3.71 19.27 1.96
C SER A 5 4.22 18.18 2.90
N GLY A 6 5.37 17.59 2.59
CA GLY A 6 5.87 16.37 3.24
C GLY A 6 6.14 15.21 2.26
N GLY A 7 5.87 15.39 0.97
CA GLY A 7 6.26 14.43 -0.07
C GLY A 7 5.31 13.24 -0.26
N VAL A 8 4.28 13.12 0.60
CA VAL A 8 3.19 12.15 0.45
C VAL A 8 2.42 12.44 -0.84
N LYS A 9 2.11 11.38 -1.59
CA LYS A 9 1.36 11.43 -2.85
C LYS A 9 0.05 10.67 -2.68
N ALA A 10 -1.02 11.17 -3.28
CA ALA A 10 -2.31 10.51 -3.30
C ALA A 10 -2.87 10.39 -4.72
N HIS A 11 -3.49 9.25 -4.99
CA HIS A 11 -4.31 9.01 -6.16
C HIS A 11 -5.76 8.88 -5.69
N LEU A 12 -6.64 9.64 -6.33
CA LEU A 12 -8.07 9.61 -6.03
C LEU A 12 -8.80 9.24 -7.30
N HIS A 13 -9.66 8.23 -7.22
CA HIS A 13 -10.61 7.86 -8.25
C HIS A 13 -12.00 7.99 -7.64
N VAL A 14 -12.86 8.81 -8.26
CA VAL A 14 -14.24 9.02 -7.82
C VAL A 14 -15.11 8.97 -9.06
N SER A 15 -16.07 8.05 -9.05
CA SER A 15 -17.01 7.88 -10.14
C SER A 15 -18.37 7.53 -9.56
N TRP A 16 -19.40 8.26 -10.02
CA TRP A 16 -20.78 7.97 -9.66
C TRP A 16 -21.40 6.89 -10.58
N LEU A 17 -20.87 6.77 -11.80
CA LEU A 17 -21.34 5.84 -12.83
C LEU A 17 -20.55 4.52 -12.86
N ASP A 18 -19.59 4.33 -11.94
CA ASP A 18 -18.89 3.06 -11.84
C ASP A 18 -19.90 1.96 -11.53
N PRO A 19 -19.99 0.89 -12.35
CA PRO A 19 -20.93 -0.19 -12.13
C PRO A 19 -20.60 -1.00 -10.86
N VAL A 20 -19.41 -0.82 -10.28
CA VAL A 20 -18.97 -1.50 -9.07
C VAL A 20 -18.87 -0.51 -7.91
N LYS A 21 -19.55 -0.83 -6.79
CA LYS A 21 -19.42 -0.05 -5.56
C LYS A 21 -18.05 -0.30 -4.93
N VAL A 22 -17.17 0.69 -4.96
CA VAL A 22 -15.87 0.66 -4.27
C VAL A 22 -15.80 1.79 -3.25
N ARG A 23 -15.40 1.47 -2.01
CA ARG A 23 -15.11 2.43 -0.94
C ARG A 23 -13.85 2.00 -0.20
N GLN A 24 -12.73 2.16 -0.89
CA GLN A 24 -11.45 1.67 -0.41
C GLN A 24 -10.47 2.82 -0.21
N VAL A 25 -9.71 2.75 0.88
CA VAL A 25 -8.54 3.59 1.14
C VAL A 25 -7.34 2.67 1.33
N THR A 26 -6.26 2.96 0.62
CA THR A 26 -4.98 2.25 0.78
C THR A 26 -3.91 3.23 1.23
N VAL A 27 -3.30 2.92 2.37
CA VAL A 27 -2.18 3.67 2.95
C VAL A 27 -0.93 2.82 2.77
N VAL A 28 0.13 3.42 2.22
CA VAL A 28 1.42 2.75 2.02
C VAL A 28 2.47 3.52 2.80
N GLY A 29 3.07 2.88 3.79
CA GLY A 29 4.17 3.40 4.60
C GLY A 29 5.49 2.70 4.28
N SER A 30 6.54 3.11 4.99
CA SER A 30 7.88 2.52 4.88
C SER A 30 7.96 1.10 5.47
N GLU A 31 7.10 0.77 6.41
CA GLU A 31 7.14 -0.49 7.16
C GLU A 31 6.00 -1.45 6.82
N GLY A 32 5.00 -0.98 6.07
CA GLY A 32 3.85 -1.82 5.72
C GLY A 32 2.78 -1.05 4.97
N MET A 33 1.66 -1.73 4.77
CA MET A 33 0.50 -1.21 4.04
C MET A 33 -0.76 -1.48 4.84
N LEU A 34 -1.75 -0.60 4.71
CA LEU A 34 -3.08 -0.81 5.27
C LEU A 34 -4.12 -0.59 4.17
N VAL A 35 -5.10 -1.50 4.12
CA VAL A 35 -6.28 -1.34 3.27
C VAL A 35 -7.51 -1.27 4.17
N PHE A 36 -8.27 -0.20 4.04
CA PHE A 36 -9.62 -0.10 4.58
C PHE A 36 -10.61 -0.23 3.43
N ASP A 37 -11.49 -1.23 3.48
CA ASP A 37 -12.59 -1.44 2.54
C ASP A 37 -13.92 -1.49 3.30
N ASP A 38 -14.68 -0.40 3.20
CA ASP A 38 -15.97 -0.27 3.89
C ASP A 38 -17.07 -1.15 3.27
N VAL A 39 -16.86 -1.66 2.05
CA VAL A 39 -17.83 -2.52 1.36
C VAL A 39 -17.83 -3.94 1.96
N LEU A 40 -16.73 -4.37 2.59
CA LEU A 40 -16.65 -5.68 3.22
C LEU A 40 -17.61 -5.78 4.43
N PRO A 41 -18.30 -6.92 4.62
CA PRO A 41 -19.24 -7.10 5.74
C PRO A 41 -18.54 -7.22 7.10
N ALA A 42 -17.30 -7.70 7.13
CA ALA A 42 -16.43 -7.85 8.30
C ALA A 42 -14.96 -7.71 7.84
N GLU A 43 -14.01 -7.63 8.77
CA GLU A 43 -12.57 -7.54 8.45
C GLU A 43 -12.26 -6.39 7.47
N LYS A 44 -12.91 -5.25 7.70
CA LYS A 44 -12.84 -4.07 6.82
C LYS A 44 -11.44 -3.47 6.76
N VAL A 45 -10.59 -3.74 7.75
CA VAL A 45 -9.21 -3.26 7.82
C VAL A 45 -8.30 -4.45 7.67
N ARG A 46 -7.35 -4.37 6.73
CA ARG A 46 -6.27 -5.34 6.58
C ARG A 46 -4.94 -4.64 6.68
N VAL A 47 -4.07 -5.14 7.54
CA VAL A 47 -2.69 -4.68 7.68
C VAL A 47 -1.77 -5.70 7.04
N TYR A 48 -0.95 -5.23 6.10
CA TYR A 48 0.04 -6.04 5.42
C TYR A 48 1.41 -5.63 5.94
N ASP A 49 2.09 -6.55 6.63
CA ASP A 49 3.50 -6.39 6.99
C ASP A 49 4.39 -6.69 5.77
N LYS A 50 4.19 -5.91 4.71
CA LYS A 50 4.93 -6.01 3.46
C LYS A 50 5.51 -4.65 3.14
N CYS A 51 6.83 -4.58 3.09
CA CYS A 51 7.53 -3.35 2.79
C CYS A 51 8.79 -3.61 1.97
N PHE A 52 9.35 -2.53 1.44
CA PHE A 52 10.60 -2.55 0.71
C PHE A 52 11.69 -1.89 1.58
N LYS A 53 12.67 -2.68 2.01
CA LYS A 53 13.80 -2.28 2.84
C LYS A 53 15.09 -2.41 2.02
N PRO A 54 15.47 -1.38 1.24
CA PRO A 54 16.69 -1.42 0.45
C PRO A 54 17.92 -1.47 1.36
N THR A 55 18.71 -2.53 1.23
CA THR A 55 19.93 -2.76 2.03
C THR A 55 21.14 -2.01 1.47
N THR A 56 21.10 -1.62 0.19
CA THR A 56 22.16 -0.88 -0.49
C THR A 56 21.58 0.32 -1.25
N THR A 57 22.36 1.41 -1.34
CA THR A 57 21.91 2.67 -1.95
C THR A 57 21.71 2.57 -3.47
N ASN A 58 22.37 1.61 -4.14
CA ASN A 58 22.39 1.52 -5.60
C ASN A 58 21.74 0.27 -6.20
N GLY A 59 21.36 -0.75 -5.40
CA GLY A 59 20.72 -1.96 -5.92
C GLY A 59 21.51 -2.56 -7.10
N ASP A 60 22.82 -2.74 -6.92
CA ASP A 60 23.73 -3.05 -8.02
C ASP A 60 23.47 -4.45 -8.63
N SER A 61 22.70 -5.30 -7.95
CA SER A 61 22.29 -6.62 -8.44
C SER A 61 20.79 -6.89 -8.29
N TYR A 62 20.26 -7.75 -9.16
CA TYR A 62 18.88 -8.27 -9.06
C TYR A 62 18.60 -8.95 -7.71
N ALA A 63 19.60 -9.62 -7.14
CA ALA A 63 19.47 -10.29 -5.84
C ALA A 63 19.22 -9.30 -4.69
N ASP A 64 19.80 -8.10 -4.77
CA ASP A 64 19.57 -7.04 -3.77
C ASP A 64 18.14 -6.53 -3.80
N PHE A 65 17.54 -6.41 -4.99
CA PHE A 65 16.14 -6.02 -5.12
C PHE A 65 15.18 -7.08 -4.59
N VAL A 66 15.46 -8.36 -4.85
CA VAL A 66 14.63 -9.47 -4.36
C VAL A 66 14.70 -9.55 -2.83
N SER A 67 15.90 -9.44 -2.27
CA SER A 67 16.11 -9.51 -0.81
C SER A 67 15.59 -8.30 -0.05
N ALA A 68 15.46 -7.14 -0.71
CA ALA A 68 14.90 -5.93 -0.11
C ALA A 68 13.39 -6.02 0.15
N TYR A 69 12.67 -7.01 -0.39
CA TYR A 69 11.26 -7.21 -0.05
C TYR A 69 11.11 -7.92 1.29
N HIS A 70 10.51 -7.23 2.25
CA HIS A 70 10.02 -7.83 3.48
C HIS A 70 8.64 -8.45 3.22
N HIS A 71 8.50 -9.72 3.63
CA HIS A 71 7.25 -10.48 3.54
C HIS A 71 6.88 -11.00 4.93
N GLY A 72 6.17 -10.20 5.69
CA GLY A 72 5.56 -10.59 6.96
C GLY A 72 4.10 -11.02 6.79
N ASP A 73 3.40 -11.06 7.93
CA ASP A 73 2.03 -11.56 8.01
C ASP A 73 0.98 -10.53 7.55
N VAL A 74 -0.25 -11.02 7.40
CA VAL A 74 -1.44 -10.19 7.18
C VAL A 74 -2.33 -10.27 8.40
N HIS A 75 -2.69 -9.12 8.95
CA HIS A 75 -3.61 -8.99 10.08
C HIS A 75 -4.96 -8.45 9.58
N ILE A 76 -6.05 -9.00 10.12
CA ILE A 76 -7.46 -8.72 9.73
C ILE A 76 -8.30 -8.36 10.96
#